data_AF-A0A6V7TZ85-F1
#
_entry.id   AF-A0A6V7TZ85-F1
#
_cell.length_a   1.000
_cell.length_b   1.000
_cell.length_c   1.000
_cell.angle_alpha   90.00
_cell.angle_beta   90.00
_cell.angle_gamma   90.00
#
_symmetry.space_group_name_H-M   'P 1'
#
loop_
_entity.id
_entity.type
_entity.pdbx_description
1 polymer ?
#
loop_
_entity_poly.entity_id
_entity_poly.type
_entity_poly.pdbx_seq_one_letter_code
_entity_poly.pdbx_strand_id
1 'polypeptide(L)'
;METHSRILIQNCVLDILMLTCQLLIQVFYIIDTEGNEFMIFPYGILLSFMNENFNPIICNIVFVFWQYIGTINMRGLCVQFIYRYLVLNRSMKINFCRYLLMFSTVLVVQLLLSLNLSGLYMTYNVGGIKYFDDFNKTWPYIQYKIQKMNGLTLLPTICVTIVIYLIMIICAFKMIRFVNLNTNFDGNLKRLNKLLTKVLILLAILPFIDQIGILFIIISSQTTSSTTNNIRIFIYIFLHLTPVFNPIICILTNTPYRNAIFNRSQVHPQ
;
A
#
# COMPACT_ATOMS: atom_id res chain seq x y z
N MET A 1 12.62 -2.08 23.68
CA MET A 1 11.56 -1.17 23.22
C MET A 1 11.90 -0.46 21.92
N GLU A 2 13.17 -0.12 21.66
CA GLU A 2 13.58 0.59 20.43
C GLU A 2 13.14 -0.08 19.12
N THR A 3 13.18 -1.42 19.05
CA THR A 3 12.78 -2.18 17.86
C THR A 3 11.31 -2.00 17.51
N HIS A 4 10.45 -1.83 18.52
CA HIS A 4 9.02 -1.60 18.39
C HIS A 4 8.75 -0.20 17.83
N SER A 5 9.37 0.80 18.43
CA SER A 5 9.23 2.20 18.03
C SER A 5 9.59 2.40 16.56
N ARG A 6 10.65 1.76 16.06
CA ARG A 6 11.09 1.89 14.65
C ARG A 6 10.06 1.38 13.63
N ILE A 7 9.49 0.19 13.87
CA ILE A 7 8.48 -0.42 13.00
C ILE A 7 7.22 0.45 12.96
N LEU A 8 6.76 0.90 14.13
CA LEU A 8 5.56 1.73 14.21
C LEU A 8 5.77 3.10 13.60
N ILE A 9 6.90 3.77 13.85
CA ILE A 9 7.21 5.08 13.24
C ILE A 9 7.20 4.95 11.72
N GLN A 10 7.78 3.88 11.16
CA GLN A 10 7.72 3.67 9.72
C GLN A 10 6.28 3.54 9.21
N ASN A 11 5.44 2.73 9.88
CA ASN A 11 4.04 2.60 9.48
C ASN A 11 3.30 3.93 9.56
N CYS A 12 3.48 4.69 10.65
CA CYS A 12 2.86 6.01 10.78
C CYS A 12 3.31 6.98 9.67
N VAL A 13 4.61 7.01 9.35
CA VAL A 13 5.13 7.85 8.25
C VAL A 13 4.52 7.43 6.91
N LEU A 14 4.43 6.12 6.65
CA LEU A 14 3.83 5.60 5.42
C LEU A 14 2.33 5.88 5.35
N ASP A 15 1.60 5.74 6.45
CA ASP A 15 0.17 6.03 6.52
C ASP A 15 -0.10 7.52 6.31
N ILE A 16 0.68 8.40 6.93
CA ILE A 16 0.60 9.86 6.70
C ILE A 16 0.92 10.18 5.25
N LEU A 17 1.98 9.58 4.68
CA LEU A 17 2.36 9.81 3.29
C LEU A 17 1.25 9.33 2.34
N MET A 18 0.69 8.15 2.57
CA MET A 18 -0.43 7.62 1.80
C MET A 18 -1.66 8.51 1.90
N LEU A 19 -2.08 8.89 3.10
CA LEU A 19 -3.25 9.72 3.33
C LEU A 19 -3.06 11.12 2.69
N THR A 20 -1.89 11.71 2.86
CA THR A 20 -1.53 12.98 2.20
C THR A 20 -1.59 12.83 0.69
N CYS A 21 -1.00 11.77 0.14
CA CYS A 21 -1.03 11.50 -1.29
C CYS A 21 -2.44 11.25 -1.82
N GLN A 22 -3.29 10.55 -1.08
CA GLN A 22 -4.69 10.27 -1.44
C GLN A 22 -5.58 11.53 -1.38
N LEU A 23 -5.29 12.45 -0.46
CA LEU A 23 -5.97 13.75 -0.40
C LEU A 23 -5.55 14.66 -1.54
N LEU A 24 -4.26 14.67 -1.87
CA LEU A 24 -3.72 15.46 -2.98
C LEU A 24 -4.13 14.90 -4.34
N ILE A 25 -4.24 13.57 -4.45
CA ILE A 25 -4.46 12.81 -5.67
C ILE A 25 -5.44 11.67 -5.39
N GLN A 26 -6.64 11.81 -5.92
CA GLN A 26 -7.66 10.77 -6.05
C GLN A 26 -7.62 10.25 -7.48
N VAL A 27 -7.80 8.95 -7.68
CA VAL A 27 -7.69 8.36 -9.01
C VAL A 27 -8.94 7.56 -9.31
N PHE A 28 -9.67 7.95 -10.35
CA PHE A 28 -10.81 7.19 -10.84
C PHE A 28 -10.42 6.47 -12.13
N TYR A 29 -10.98 5.27 -12.32
CA TYR A 29 -10.71 4.45 -13.51
C TYR A 29 -12.02 4.24 -14.27
N ILE A 30 -12.00 4.52 -15.56
CA ILE A 30 -13.06 4.12 -16.49
C ILE A 30 -12.40 3.23 -17.54
N ILE A 31 -12.87 1.98 -17.61
CA ILE A 31 -12.46 1.05 -18.65
C ILE A 31 -13.50 1.18 -19.76
N ASP A 32 -13.09 1.69 -20.91
CA ASP A 32 -13.93 1.67 -22.10
C ASP A 32 -13.79 0.29 -22.75
N THR A 33 -14.83 -0.52 -22.57
CA THR A 33 -14.90 -1.90 -23.05
C THR A 33 -15.03 -2.00 -24.56
N GLU A 34 -15.47 -0.93 -25.25
CA GLU A 34 -15.62 -0.94 -26.70
C GLU A 34 -14.30 -0.58 -27.39
N GLY A 35 -13.51 0.32 -26.78
CA GLY A 35 -12.23 0.78 -27.33
C GLY A 35 -10.99 -0.01 -26.93
N ASN A 36 -11.07 -0.93 -25.96
CA ASN A 36 -9.91 -1.49 -25.25
C ASN A 36 -9.01 -0.40 -24.63
N GLU A 37 -9.64 0.65 -24.10
CA GLU A 37 -8.93 1.80 -23.56
C GLU A 37 -9.09 1.87 -22.05
N PHE A 38 -7.97 2.12 -21.37
CA PHE A 38 -7.97 2.37 -19.94
C PHE A 38 -7.84 3.87 -19.72
N MET A 39 -8.95 4.51 -19.35
CA MET A 39 -8.95 5.91 -18.99
C MET A 39 -8.81 6.06 -17.48
N ILE A 40 -7.82 6.85 -17.08
CA ILE A 40 -7.56 7.22 -15.70
C ILE A 40 -7.90 8.69 -15.56
N PHE A 41 -8.74 9.01 -14.58
CA PHE A 41 -9.12 10.37 -14.22
C PHE A 41 -8.51 10.69 -12.86
N PRO A 42 -7.25 11.16 -12.83
CA PRO A 42 -6.68 11.65 -11.60
C PRO A 42 -7.32 13.02 -11.29
N TYR A 43 -7.88 13.13 -10.09
CA TYR A 43 -8.47 14.34 -9.55
C TYR A 43 -7.81 14.66 -8.20
N GLY A 44 -8.00 15.86 -7.67
CA GLY A 44 -7.52 16.22 -6.34
C GLY A 44 -6.97 17.64 -6.29
N ILE A 45 -6.56 18.07 -5.10
CA ILE A 45 -6.09 19.45 -4.85
C ILE A 45 -4.93 19.80 -5.79
N LEU A 46 -3.99 18.85 -5.98
CA LEU A 46 -2.83 19.10 -6.84
C LEU A 46 -3.24 19.29 -8.30
N LEU A 47 -4.13 18.45 -8.80
CA LEU A 47 -4.58 18.49 -10.20
C LEU A 47 -5.54 19.65 -10.49
N SER A 48 -6.31 20.13 -9.50
CA SER A 48 -7.16 21.31 -9.69
C SER A 48 -6.35 22.57 -10.02
N PHE A 49 -5.14 22.71 -9.48
CA PHE A 49 -4.23 23.81 -9.84
C PHE A 49 -3.66 23.67 -11.26
N MET A 50 -3.69 22.47 -11.84
CA MET A 50 -3.15 22.20 -13.17
C MET A 50 -4.21 22.27 -14.28
N ASN A 51 -5.48 22.56 -13.96
CA ASN A 51 -6.56 22.46 -14.94
C ASN A 51 -6.45 23.49 -16.09
N GLU A 52 -5.91 24.68 -15.81
CA GLU A 52 -5.73 25.73 -16.83
C GLU A 52 -4.53 25.48 -17.76
N ASN A 53 -3.50 24.79 -17.26
CA ASN A 53 -2.27 24.45 -18.00
C ASN A 53 -2.06 22.93 -18.01
N PHE A 54 -3.09 22.19 -18.41
CA PHE A 54 -3.07 20.74 -18.34
C PHE A 54 -1.92 20.16 -19.18
N ASN A 55 -1.00 19.46 -18.51
CA ASN A 55 0.06 18.71 -19.15
C ASN A 55 -0.11 17.22 -18.82
N PRO A 56 -0.41 16.36 -19.82
CA PRO A 56 -0.70 14.96 -19.58
C PRO A 56 0.54 14.16 -19.13
N ILE A 57 1.76 14.63 -19.45
CA ILE A 57 3.00 14.01 -18.96
C ILE A 57 3.10 14.20 -17.44
N ILE A 58 2.81 15.41 -16.94
CA ILE A 58 2.83 15.67 -15.49
C ILE A 58 1.75 14.85 -14.80
N CYS A 59 0.57 14.78 -15.40
CA CYS A 59 -0.54 13.94 -14.94
C CYS A 59 -0.11 12.46 -14.79
N ASN A 60 0.59 11.92 -15.78
CA ASN A 60 1.15 10.57 -15.73
C ASN A 60 2.19 10.41 -14.61
N ILE A 61 3.13 11.33 -14.47
CA ILE A 61 4.12 11.30 -13.38
C ILE A 61 3.44 11.28 -12.01
N VAL A 62 2.41 12.12 -11.82
CA VAL A 62 1.60 12.18 -10.59
C VAL A 62 0.90 10.84 -10.33
N PHE A 63 0.32 10.22 -11.36
CA PHE A 63 -0.30 8.90 -11.26
C PHE A 63 0.72 7.80 -10.89
N VAL A 64 1.88 7.76 -11.53
CA VAL A 64 2.95 6.80 -11.22
C VAL A 64 3.45 6.97 -9.79
N PHE A 65 3.58 8.21 -9.33
CA PHE A 65 3.96 8.53 -7.95
C PHE A 65 2.90 8.06 -6.94
N TRP A 66 1.61 8.28 -7.23
CA TRP A 66 0.51 7.78 -6.40
C TRP A 66 0.54 6.25 -6.31
N GLN A 67 0.73 5.55 -7.44
CA GLN A 67 0.84 4.10 -7.47
C GLN A 67 2.09 3.59 -6.72
N TYR A 68 3.20 4.29 -6.85
CA TYR A 68 4.43 4.02 -6.11
C TYR A 68 4.18 4.08 -4.59
N ILE A 69 3.55 5.14 -4.09
CA ILE A 69 3.23 5.28 -2.66
C ILE A 69 2.30 4.17 -2.18
N GLY A 70 1.24 3.86 -2.94
CA GLY A 70 0.29 2.79 -2.57
C GLY A 70 0.95 1.41 -2.47
N THR A 71 1.92 1.12 -3.33
CA THR A 71 2.63 -0.17 -3.34
C THR A 71 3.74 -0.26 -2.29
N ILE A 72 4.36 0.85 -1.90
CA ILE A 72 5.39 0.88 -0.85
C ILE A 72 4.84 0.35 0.49
N ASN A 73 3.59 0.62 0.84
CA ASN A 73 3.04 0.17 2.13
C ASN A 73 3.15 -1.36 2.29
N MET A 74 2.71 -2.08 1.26
CA MET A 74 2.77 -3.55 1.23
C MET A 74 4.21 -4.09 1.23
N ARG A 75 5.11 -3.48 0.45
CA ARG A 75 6.52 -3.88 0.41
C ARG A 75 7.27 -3.53 1.70
N GLY A 76 6.91 -2.41 2.32
CA GLY A 76 7.45 -1.93 3.59
C GLY A 76 7.14 -2.88 4.75
N LEU A 77 5.93 -3.46 4.77
CA LEU A 77 5.59 -4.50 5.74
C LEU A 77 6.50 -5.72 5.62
N CYS A 78 6.84 -6.15 4.40
CA CYS A 78 7.78 -7.26 4.20
C CYS A 78 9.14 -7.00 4.87
N VAL A 79 9.67 -5.77 4.71
CA VAL A 79 10.91 -5.36 5.40
C VAL A 79 10.76 -5.44 6.91
N GLN A 80 9.61 -5.05 7.47
CA GLN A 80 9.36 -5.15 8.91
C GLN A 80 9.34 -6.60 9.40
N PHE A 81 8.74 -7.52 8.63
CA PHE A 81 8.77 -8.96 8.92
C PHE A 81 10.19 -9.51 8.90
N ILE A 82 10.98 -9.18 7.87
CA ILE A 82 12.38 -9.63 7.75
C ILE A 82 13.22 -9.06 8.89
N TYR A 83 13.17 -7.74 9.10
CA TYR A 83 13.90 -7.07 10.18
C TYR A 83 13.61 -7.72 11.53
N ARG A 84 12.33 -7.93 11.82
CA ARG A 84 11.95 -8.51 13.10
C ARG A 84 12.34 -9.98 13.22
N TYR A 85 12.22 -10.75 12.15
CA TYR A 85 12.73 -12.12 12.11
C TYR A 85 14.24 -12.15 12.41
N LEU A 86 15.04 -11.28 11.81
CA LEU A 86 16.49 -11.22 12.04
C LEU A 86 16.82 -10.81 13.47
N VAL A 87 16.14 -9.79 14.01
CA VAL A 87 16.37 -9.35 15.40
C VAL A 87 15.94 -10.41 16.40
N LEU A 88 14.76 -11.02 16.21
CA LEU A 88 14.16 -11.93 17.19
C LEU A 88 14.76 -13.33 17.10
N ASN A 89 14.76 -13.96 15.91
CA ASN A 89 15.16 -15.36 15.75
C ASN A 89 16.66 -15.54 15.56
N ARG A 90 17.36 -14.56 15.00
CA ARG A 90 18.82 -14.63 14.75
C ARG A 90 19.62 -13.80 15.74
N SER A 91 18.96 -13.10 16.68
CA SER A 91 19.60 -12.21 17.66
C SER A 91 20.55 -11.18 17.03
N MET A 92 20.26 -10.77 15.79
CA MET A 92 21.11 -9.81 15.07
C MET A 92 20.89 -8.39 15.61
N LYS A 93 21.98 -7.72 15.98
CA LYS A 93 21.95 -6.30 16.34
C LYS A 93 21.88 -5.46 15.07
N ILE A 94 20.67 -5.11 14.66
CA ILE A 94 20.42 -4.22 13.52
C ILE A 94 20.23 -2.79 14.05
N ASN A 95 21.17 -1.91 13.71
CA ASN A 95 21.05 -0.48 14.01
C ASN A 95 20.03 0.20 13.08
N PHE A 96 19.67 1.44 13.41
CA PHE A 96 18.69 2.21 12.63
C PHE A 96 19.14 2.43 11.18
N CYS A 97 20.42 2.71 10.93
CA CYS A 97 20.95 2.91 9.57
C CYS A 97 20.82 1.67 8.68
N ARG A 98 21.11 0.46 9.20
CA ARG A 98 20.93 -0.79 8.44
C ARG A 98 19.46 -1.07 8.14
N TYR A 99 18.58 -0.75 9.09
CA TYR A 99 17.14 -0.84 8.87
C TYR A 99 16.67 0.11 7.75
N LEU A 100 17.11 1.37 7.79
CA LEU A 100 16.83 2.33 6.73
C LEU A 100 17.38 1.86 5.39
N LEU A 101 18.59 1.30 5.34
CA LEU A 101 19.17 0.77 4.11
C LEU A 101 18.30 -0.37 3.52
N MET A 102 17.86 -1.33 4.35
CA MET A 102 16.93 -2.38 3.91
C MET A 102 15.63 -1.80 3.35
N PHE A 103 15.10 -0.76 3.99
CA PHE A 103 13.89 -0.10 3.54
C PHE A 103 14.12 0.68 2.23
N SER A 104 15.19 1.46 2.14
CA SER A 104 15.59 2.22 0.94
C SER A 104 15.83 1.31 -0.27
N THR A 105 16.42 0.13 -0.09
CA THR A 105 16.57 -0.83 -1.19
C THR A 105 15.22 -1.26 -1.76
N VAL A 106 14.22 -1.45 -0.90
CA VAL A 106 12.85 -1.78 -1.33
C VAL A 106 12.17 -0.59 -2.00
N LEU A 107 12.39 0.63 -1.51
CA LEU A 107 11.90 1.86 -2.14
C LEU A 107 12.43 2.03 -3.57
N VAL A 108 13.72 1.79 -3.81
CA VAL A 108 14.34 1.92 -5.14
C VAL A 108 13.82 0.83 -6.08
N VAL A 109 13.78 -0.43 -5.63
CA VAL A 109 13.25 -1.53 -6.44
C VAL A 109 11.78 -1.29 -6.81
N GLN A 110 10.97 -0.80 -5.86
CA GLN A 110 9.57 -0.51 -6.13
C GLN A 110 9.41 0.66 -7.11
N LEU A 111 10.27 1.68 -7.05
CA LEU A 111 10.24 2.79 -8.00
C LEU A 111 10.53 2.30 -9.42
N LEU A 112 11.55 1.46 -9.59
CA LEU A 112 11.90 0.86 -10.88
C LEU A 112 10.76 -0.01 -11.42
N LEU A 113 10.10 -0.80 -10.57
CA LEU A 113 8.94 -1.60 -10.96
C LEU A 113 7.75 -0.72 -11.39
N SER A 114 7.47 0.36 -10.66
CA SER A 114 6.40 1.30 -11.01
C SER A 114 6.68 2.03 -12.32
N LEU A 115 7.93 2.46 -12.56
CA LEU A 115 8.36 3.08 -13.82
C LEU A 115 8.32 2.10 -15.00
N ASN A 116 8.74 0.85 -14.80
CA ASN A 116 8.61 -0.18 -15.83
C ASN A 116 7.14 -0.46 -16.16
N LEU A 117 6.26 -0.44 -15.15
CA LEU A 117 4.84 -0.65 -15.35
C LEU A 117 4.17 0.44 -16.17
N SER A 118 4.51 1.70 -15.89
CA SER A 118 4.00 2.83 -16.66
C SER A 118 4.69 2.99 -18.03
N GLY A 119 5.97 2.64 -18.15
CA GLY A 119 6.71 2.79 -19.40
C GLY A 119 6.45 1.68 -20.42
N LEU A 120 6.38 0.42 -19.97
CA LEU A 120 6.31 -0.74 -20.86
C LEU A 120 4.91 -1.33 -21.00
N TYR A 121 4.13 -1.40 -19.91
CA TYR A 121 2.86 -2.13 -19.89
C TYR A 121 1.65 -1.25 -20.11
N MET A 122 1.68 -0.03 -19.60
CA MET A 122 0.67 0.99 -19.89
C MET A 122 1.31 2.04 -20.78
N THR A 123 1.53 1.73 -22.06
CA THR A 123 2.04 2.73 -23.00
C THR A 123 1.06 3.89 -23.06
N TYR A 124 1.49 5.03 -22.51
CA TYR A 124 0.76 6.28 -22.57
C TYR A 124 0.42 6.56 -24.04
N ASN A 125 -0.87 6.70 -24.33
CA ASN A 125 -1.35 6.98 -25.67
C ASN A 125 -1.56 8.48 -25.82
N VAL A 126 -2.56 8.98 -25.10
CA VAL A 126 -3.01 10.37 -25.14
C VAL A 126 -3.49 10.73 -23.73
N GLY A 127 -3.49 12.01 -23.41
CA GLY A 127 -4.18 12.54 -22.26
C GLY A 127 -4.80 13.88 -22.66
N GLY A 128 -5.84 14.28 -21.96
CA GLY A 128 -6.56 15.48 -22.30
C GLY A 128 -7.53 15.89 -21.21
N ILE A 129 -8.47 16.74 -21.59
CA ILE A 129 -9.58 17.16 -20.75
C ILE A 129 -10.85 16.62 -21.38
N LYS A 130 -11.63 15.83 -20.63
CA LYS A 130 -12.91 15.29 -21.09
C LYS A 130 -14.04 16.00 -20.36
N TYR A 131 -15.02 16.48 -21.11
CA TYR A 131 -16.25 17.04 -20.55
C TYR A 131 -17.25 15.91 -20.29
N PHE A 132 -17.87 15.94 -19.10
CA PHE A 132 -18.93 15.02 -18.72
C PHE A 132 -20.24 15.79 -18.62
N ASP A 133 -21.16 15.52 -19.54
CA ASP A 133 -22.48 16.18 -19.62
C ASP A 133 -23.28 16.01 -18.32
N ASP A 134 -23.27 14.79 -17.76
CA ASP A 134 -24.01 14.43 -16.53
C ASP A 134 -23.62 15.27 -15.31
N PHE A 135 -22.37 15.74 -15.26
CA PHE A 135 -21.83 16.50 -14.13
C PHE A 135 -21.55 17.97 -14.47
N ASN A 136 -21.78 18.37 -15.73
CA ASN A 136 -21.40 19.68 -16.27
C ASN A 136 -19.98 20.09 -15.84
N LYS A 137 -19.02 19.15 -15.99
CA LYS A 137 -17.66 19.34 -15.48
C LYS A 137 -16.63 18.71 -16.42
N THR A 138 -15.51 19.42 -16.58
CA THR A 138 -14.32 18.94 -17.30
C THR A 138 -13.35 18.27 -16.34
N TRP A 139 -12.91 17.06 -16.67
CA TRP A 139 -11.88 16.35 -15.90
C TRP A 139 -10.65 16.01 -16.76
N PRO A 140 -9.44 16.15 -16.18
CA PRO A 140 -8.25 15.64 -16.81
C PRO A 140 -8.31 14.11 -16.89
N TYR A 141 -7.81 13.57 -17.99
CA TYR A 141 -7.70 12.13 -18.18
C TYR A 141 -6.36 11.76 -18.79
N ILE A 142 -5.94 10.54 -18.47
CA ILE A 142 -4.81 9.86 -19.07
C ILE A 142 -5.37 8.59 -19.68
N GLN A 143 -5.12 8.39 -20.96
CA GLN A 143 -5.56 7.23 -21.70
C GLN A 143 -4.35 6.35 -21.99
N TYR A 144 -4.46 5.12 -21.51
CA TYR A 144 -3.52 4.07 -21.84
C TYR A 144 -4.15 3.15 -22.87
N LYS A 145 -3.40 2.91 -23.94
CA LYS A 145 -3.78 1.85 -24.87
C LYS A 145 -3.47 0.54 -24.18
N ILE A 146 -4.50 -0.22 -23.81
CA ILE A 146 -4.29 -1.59 -23.36
C ILE A 146 -3.94 -2.37 -24.63
N GLN A 147 -2.65 -2.43 -24.98
CA GLN A 147 -2.19 -3.53 -25.82
C GLN A 147 -2.66 -4.80 -25.13
N LYS A 148 -3.31 -5.74 -25.86
CA LYS A 148 -3.87 -6.99 -25.30
C LYS A 148 -2.93 -7.49 -24.21
N MET A 149 -3.29 -7.21 -22.95
CA MET A 149 -2.49 -7.61 -21.80
C MET A 149 -2.71 -9.10 -21.70
N ASN A 150 -1.93 -9.86 -22.45
CA ASN A 150 -1.88 -11.30 -22.28
C ASN A 150 -1.58 -11.54 -20.80
N GLY A 151 -2.28 -12.47 -20.13
CA GLY A 151 -2.05 -12.72 -18.70
C GLY A 151 -0.57 -12.93 -18.33
N LEU A 152 0.26 -13.33 -19.30
CA LEU A 152 1.72 -13.34 -19.23
C LEU A 152 2.37 -12.01 -18.83
N THR A 153 1.83 -10.86 -19.21
CA THR A 153 2.39 -9.54 -18.85
C THR A 153 2.15 -9.17 -17.39
N LEU A 154 1.09 -9.70 -16.79
CA LEU A 154 0.78 -9.52 -15.35
C LEU A 154 1.49 -10.54 -14.46
N LEU A 155 1.97 -11.64 -15.05
CA LEU A 155 2.64 -12.73 -14.35
C LEU A 155 3.80 -12.25 -13.45
N PRO A 156 4.72 -11.37 -13.89
CA PRO A 156 5.81 -10.91 -13.03
C PRO A 156 5.30 -10.20 -11.77
N THR A 157 4.30 -9.32 -11.90
CA THR A 157 3.70 -8.61 -10.76
C THR A 157 3.04 -9.58 -9.79
N ILE A 158 2.28 -10.56 -10.30
CA ILE A 158 1.65 -11.61 -9.51
C ILE A 158 2.71 -12.43 -8.77
N CYS A 159 3.76 -12.89 -9.47
CA CYS A 159 4.85 -13.67 -8.90
C CYS A 159 5.57 -12.89 -7.78
N VAL A 160 5.91 -11.63 -7.99
CA VAL A 160 6.55 -10.80 -6.95
C VAL A 160 5.63 -10.63 -5.74
N THR A 161 4.32 -10.42 -5.96
CA THR A 161 3.35 -10.34 -4.86
C THR A 161 3.26 -11.66 -4.08
N ILE A 162 3.17 -12.81 -4.75
CA ILE A 162 3.16 -14.13 -4.11
C ILE A 162 4.45 -14.35 -3.30
N VAL A 163 5.61 -14.09 -3.89
CA VAL A 163 6.91 -14.27 -3.22
C VAL A 163 6.99 -13.44 -1.93
N ILE A 164 6.51 -12.18 -1.97
CA ILE A 164 6.51 -11.33 -0.78
C ILE A 164 5.59 -11.88 0.32
N TYR A 165 4.38 -12.32 -0.02
CA TYR A 165 3.50 -12.92 0.98
C TYR A 165 4.06 -14.23 1.54
N LEU A 166 4.69 -15.07 0.70
CA LEU A 166 5.38 -16.28 1.16
C LEU A 166 6.49 -15.94 2.15
N ILE A 167 7.32 -14.93 1.87
CA ILE A 167 8.36 -14.46 2.80
C ILE A 167 7.74 -14.01 4.12
N MET A 168 6.67 -13.20 4.08
CA MET A 168 5.98 -12.74 5.30
C MET A 168 5.40 -13.89 6.11
N ILE A 169 4.75 -14.87 5.46
CA ILE A 169 4.18 -16.07 6.12
C ILE A 169 5.30 -16.90 6.77
N ILE A 170 6.40 -17.15 6.07
CA ILE A 170 7.55 -17.89 6.60
C ILE A 170 8.15 -17.16 7.82
N CYS A 171 8.32 -15.83 7.73
CA CYS A 171 8.81 -15.01 8.83
C CYS A 171 7.83 -15.04 10.03
N ALA A 172 6.53 -14.88 9.77
CA ALA A 172 5.48 -14.94 10.79
C ALA A 172 5.50 -16.28 11.54
N PHE A 173 5.52 -17.39 10.81
CA PHE A 173 5.54 -18.73 11.38
C PHE A 173 6.80 -18.95 12.25
N LYS A 174 7.98 -18.59 11.73
CA LYS A 174 9.24 -18.71 12.48
C LYS A 174 9.26 -17.83 13.72
N MET A 175 8.72 -16.60 13.65
CA MET A 175 8.62 -15.72 14.82
C MET A 175 7.67 -16.27 15.89
N ILE A 176 6.49 -16.76 15.50
CA ILE A 176 5.52 -17.37 16.43
C ILE A 176 6.13 -18.58 17.13
N ARG A 177 6.73 -19.50 16.35
CA ARG A 177 7.37 -20.71 16.88
C ARG A 177 8.48 -20.36 17.87
N PHE A 178 9.35 -19.42 17.51
CA PHE A 178 10.47 -19.00 18.36
C PHE A 178 10.00 -18.38 19.68
N VAL A 179 9.02 -17.47 19.64
CA VAL A 179 8.48 -16.84 20.87
C VAL A 179 7.82 -17.85 21.78
N ASN A 180 7.18 -18.88 21.23
CA ASN A 180 6.54 -19.92 22.03
C ASN A 180 7.57 -20.87 22.68
N LEU A 181 8.59 -21.28 21.94
CA LEU A 181 9.59 -22.25 22.39
C LEU A 181 10.65 -21.66 23.33
N ASN A 182 11.00 -20.38 23.19
CA ASN A 182 12.00 -19.78 24.07
C ASN A 182 11.49 -19.67 25.50
N THR A 183 12.23 -20.31 26.41
CA THR A 183 12.05 -20.28 27.87
C THR A 183 12.80 -19.12 28.52
N ASN A 184 13.84 -18.59 27.86
CA ASN A 184 14.68 -17.49 28.38
C ASN A 184 13.99 -16.12 28.44
N PHE A 185 12.75 -16.00 27.95
CA PHE A 185 12.00 -14.75 28.03
C PHE A 185 11.22 -14.68 29.34
N ASP A 186 11.38 -13.58 30.05
CA ASP A 186 10.43 -13.19 31.10
C ASP A 186 9.00 -13.17 30.55
N GLY A 187 8.01 -13.52 31.39
CA GLY A 187 6.61 -13.65 31.02
C GLY A 187 6.06 -12.38 30.35
N ASN A 188 6.48 -11.22 30.84
CA ASN A 188 6.12 -9.91 30.26
C ASN A 188 6.72 -9.71 28.87
N LEU A 189 8.01 -10.03 28.69
CA LEU A 189 8.69 -9.91 27.40
C LEU A 189 8.12 -10.88 26.36
N LYS A 190 7.79 -12.11 26.78
CA LYS A 190 7.12 -13.11 25.93
C LYS A 190 5.75 -12.61 25.48
N ARG A 191 4.95 -12.07 26.40
CA ARG A 191 3.64 -11.47 26.09
C ARG A 191 3.76 -10.31 25.10
N LEU A 192 4.72 -9.40 25.31
CA LEU A 192 4.97 -8.27 24.43
C LEU A 192 5.35 -8.73 23.01
N ASN A 193 6.26 -9.70 22.90
CA ASN A 193 6.66 -10.25 21.60
C ASN A 193 5.49 -10.95 20.87
N LYS A 194 4.65 -11.70 21.58
CA LYS A 194 3.44 -12.30 20.98
C LYS A 194 2.50 -11.23 20.43
N LEU A 195 2.22 -10.21 21.25
CA LEU A 195 1.32 -9.12 20.91
C LEU A 195 1.81 -8.39 19.66
N LEU A 196 3.08 -8.02 19.63
CA LEU A 196 3.71 -7.42 18.47
C LEU A 196 3.59 -8.29 17.22
N THR A 197 3.78 -9.61 17.32
CA THR A 197 3.69 -10.51 16.14
C THR A 197 2.28 -10.53 15.61
N LYS A 198 1.29 -10.52 16.51
CA LYS A 198 -0.12 -10.41 16.16
C LYS A 198 -0.42 -9.08 15.45
N VAL A 199 0.11 -7.96 15.93
CA VAL A 199 -0.08 -6.65 15.27
C VAL A 199 0.44 -6.67 13.84
N LEU A 200 1.68 -7.14 13.62
CA LEU A 200 2.26 -7.21 12.27
C LEU A 200 1.43 -8.09 11.32
N ILE A 201 0.92 -9.23 11.81
CA ILE A 201 0.07 -10.11 11.02
C ILE A 201 -1.24 -9.42 10.66
N LEU A 202 -1.88 -8.72 11.62
CA LEU A 202 -3.11 -7.96 11.36
C LEU A 202 -2.88 -6.84 10.34
N LEU A 203 -1.78 -6.11 10.46
CA LEU A 203 -1.40 -5.06 9.50
C LEU A 203 -1.13 -5.63 8.10
N ALA A 204 -0.65 -6.87 7.97
CA ALA A 204 -0.41 -7.50 6.67
C ALA A 204 -1.69 -8.00 5.97
N ILE A 205 -2.77 -8.26 6.72
CA ILE A 205 -4.03 -8.75 6.16
C ILE A 205 -4.72 -7.68 5.30
N LEU A 206 -4.69 -6.41 5.72
CA LEU A 206 -5.38 -5.36 4.97
C LEU A 206 -4.79 -5.14 3.56
N PRO A 207 -3.48 -4.87 3.39
CA PRO A 207 -2.90 -4.74 2.06
C PRO A 207 -3.02 -6.03 1.22
N PHE A 208 -3.15 -7.20 1.86
CA PHE A 208 -3.39 -8.45 1.15
C PHE A 208 -4.77 -8.50 0.51
N ILE A 209 -5.80 -8.12 1.26
CA ILE A 209 -7.17 -8.01 0.75
C ILE A 209 -7.21 -6.98 -0.38
N ASP A 210 -6.56 -5.83 -0.19
CA ASP A 210 -6.51 -4.75 -1.20
C ASP A 210 -5.85 -5.23 -2.51
N GLN A 211 -4.72 -5.93 -2.42
CA GLN A 211 -4.00 -6.46 -3.59
C GLN A 211 -4.77 -7.56 -4.29
N ILE A 212 -5.40 -8.48 -3.56
CA ILE A 212 -6.28 -9.50 -4.15
C ILE A 212 -7.46 -8.85 -4.85
N GLY A 213 -8.07 -7.83 -4.23
CA GLY A 213 -9.15 -7.05 -4.85
C GLY A 213 -8.72 -6.45 -6.18
N ILE A 214 -7.58 -5.74 -6.21
CA ILE A 214 -7.06 -5.15 -7.46
C ILE A 214 -6.82 -6.23 -8.52
N LEU A 215 -6.15 -7.33 -8.17
CA LEU A 215 -5.88 -8.43 -9.12
C LEU A 215 -7.19 -9.04 -9.64
N PHE A 216 -8.17 -9.23 -8.77
CA PHE A 216 -9.50 -9.71 -9.15
C PHE A 216 -10.20 -8.75 -10.12
N ILE A 217 -10.11 -7.43 -9.92
CA ILE A 217 -10.64 -6.44 -10.88
C ILE A 217 -9.95 -6.57 -12.23
N ILE A 218 -8.61 -6.62 -12.24
CA ILE A 218 -7.85 -6.68 -13.49
C ILE A 218 -8.26 -7.93 -14.27
N ILE A 219 -8.32 -9.10 -13.62
CA ILE A 219 -8.71 -10.36 -14.26
C ILE A 219 -10.19 -10.33 -14.70
N SER A 220 -11.11 -9.88 -13.84
CA SER A 220 -12.55 -9.83 -14.19
C SER A 220 -12.87 -8.81 -15.28
N SER A 221 -12.11 -7.71 -15.37
CA SER A 221 -12.25 -6.73 -16.44
C SER A 221 -11.88 -7.29 -17.81
N GLN A 222 -11.04 -8.32 -17.86
CA GLN A 222 -10.72 -9.01 -19.10
C GLN A 222 -11.81 -9.99 -19.55
N THR A 223 -12.66 -10.46 -18.62
CA THR A 223 -13.64 -11.53 -18.91
C THR A 223 -15.08 -11.05 -19.03
N THR A 224 -15.44 -9.88 -18.48
CA THR A 224 -16.84 -9.43 -18.40
C THR A 224 -17.00 -7.95 -18.74
N SER A 225 -17.95 -7.63 -19.64
CA SER A 225 -18.13 -6.27 -20.19
C SER A 225 -19.06 -5.35 -19.40
N SER A 226 -19.98 -5.84 -18.54
CA SER A 226 -21.04 -4.97 -17.99
C SER A 226 -21.31 -5.01 -16.47
N THR A 227 -20.96 -6.08 -15.74
CA THR A 227 -21.33 -6.24 -14.31
C THR A 227 -20.30 -5.73 -13.30
N THR A 228 -19.22 -5.09 -13.73
CA THR A 228 -18.03 -4.86 -12.90
C THR A 228 -17.96 -3.50 -12.18
N ASN A 229 -18.87 -2.56 -12.43
CA ASN A 229 -18.78 -1.20 -11.86
C ASN A 229 -18.92 -1.16 -10.33
N ASN A 230 -19.86 -1.92 -9.74
CA ASN A 230 -20.05 -1.94 -8.29
C ASN A 230 -18.85 -2.58 -7.55
N ILE A 231 -18.28 -3.65 -8.12
CA ILE A 231 -17.10 -4.33 -7.57
C ILE A 231 -15.87 -3.40 -7.61
N ARG A 232 -15.73 -2.62 -8.69
CA ARG A 232 -14.65 -1.62 -8.85
C ARG A 232 -14.72 -0.52 -7.78
N ILE A 233 -15.91 0.04 -7.56
CA ILE A 233 -16.13 1.07 -6.53
C ILE A 233 -15.82 0.51 -5.14
N PHE A 234 -16.26 -0.73 -4.85
CA PHE A 234 -16.03 -1.35 -3.55
C PHE A 234 -14.55 -1.48 -3.23
N ILE A 235 -13.75 -2.04 -4.14
CA ILE A 235 -12.30 -2.21 -3.91
C ILE A 235 -11.56 -0.88 -3.81
N TYR A 236 -12.04 0.15 -4.52
CA TYR A 236 -11.52 1.50 -4.37
C TYR A 236 -11.69 2.03 -2.95
N ILE A 237 -12.87 1.84 -2.34
CA ILE A 237 -13.11 2.20 -0.95
C ILE A 237 -12.10 1.48 -0.04
N PHE A 238 -11.83 0.20 -0.27
CA PHE A 238 -10.85 -0.56 0.53
C PHE A 238 -9.43 0.01 0.45
N LEU A 239 -8.96 0.42 -0.73
CA LEU A 239 -7.64 1.04 -0.92
C LEU A 239 -7.46 2.35 -0.14
N HIS A 240 -8.54 3.10 0.08
CA HIS A 240 -8.52 4.32 0.89
C HIS A 240 -8.63 4.05 2.39
N LEU A 241 -9.08 2.86 2.78
CA LEU A 241 -9.25 2.51 4.18
C LEU A 241 -7.95 1.98 4.82
N THR A 242 -6.97 1.50 4.05
CA THR A 242 -5.69 0.99 4.58
C THR A 242 -4.97 1.98 5.51
N PRO A 243 -4.69 3.25 5.12
CA PRO A 243 -4.00 4.20 6.00
C PRO A 243 -4.85 4.64 7.21
N VAL A 244 -6.16 4.42 7.19
CA VAL A 244 -7.07 4.70 8.31
C VAL A 244 -7.08 3.54 9.30
N PHE A 245 -7.14 2.30 8.81
CA PHE A 245 -7.19 1.13 9.67
C PHE A 245 -5.85 0.78 10.31
N ASN A 246 -4.71 1.08 9.67
CA ASN A 246 -3.39 0.80 10.22
C ASN A 246 -3.19 1.44 11.62
N PRO A 247 -3.44 2.75 11.81
CA PRO A 247 -3.43 3.38 13.13
C PRO A 247 -4.45 2.77 14.09
N ILE A 248 -5.68 2.50 13.64
CA ILE A 248 -6.74 1.92 14.48
C ILE A 248 -6.31 0.55 15.02
N ILE A 249 -5.79 -0.33 14.15
CA ILE A 249 -5.26 -1.64 14.54
C ILE A 249 -4.14 -1.46 15.56
N CYS A 250 -3.20 -0.54 15.33
CA CYS A 250 -2.11 -0.27 16.27
C CYS A 250 -2.63 0.18 17.64
N ILE A 251 -3.58 1.12 17.68
CA ILE A 251 -4.16 1.66 18.93
C ILE A 251 -4.93 0.56 19.68
N LEU A 252 -5.78 -0.21 18.98
CA LEU A 252 -6.62 -1.23 19.62
C LEU A 252 -5.81 -2.42 20.15
N THR A 253 -4.74 -2.79 19.45
CA THR A 253 -3.95 -3.97 19.79
C THR A 253 -2.79 -3.68 20.75
N ASN A 254 -2.27 -2.46 20.79
CA ASN A 254 -1.06 -2.12 21.55
C ASN A 254 -1.39 -1.37 22.84
N THR A 255 -1.49 -2.11 23.95
CA THR A 255 -1.85 -1.59 25.27
C THR A 255 -1.08 -0.32 25.70
N PRO A 256 0.26 -0.21 25.60
CA PRO A 256 0.95 1.02 25.99
C PRO A 256 0.54 2.23 25.14
N TYR A 257 0.26 2.06 23.85
CA TYR A 257 -0.23 3.15 23.00
C TYR A 257 -1.67 3.53 23.35
N ARG A 258 -2.52 2.52 23.55
CA ARG A 258 -3.90 2.74 24.01
C ARG A 258 -3.92 3.54 25.31
N ASN A 259 -3.11 3.14 26.28
CA ASN A 259 -3.01 3.85 27.55
C ASN A 259 -2.45 5.26 27.36
N ALA A 260 -1.44 5.47 26.50
CA ALA A 260 -0.90 6.79 26.23
C ALA A 260 -1.90 7.75 25.56
N ILE A 261 -2.83 7.24 24.75
CA ILE A 261 -3.86 8.04 24.08
C ILE A 261 -5.04 8.30 25.02
N PHE A 262 -5.59 7.26 25.65
CA PHE A 262 -6.82 7.38 26.45
C PHE A 262 -6.58 7.86 27.88
N ASN A 263 -5.41 7.60 28.48
CA ASN A 263 -5.09 8.09 29.82
C ASN A 263 -4.35 9.43 29.79
N ARG A 264 -4.10 10.02 28.61
CA ARG A 264 -3.51 11.37 28.50
C ARG A 264 -4.37 12.44 29.18
N SER A 265 -5.68 12.21 29.24
CA SER A 265 -6.64 13.04 29.98
C SER A 265 -6.52 12.94 31.50
N GLN A 266 -5.84 11.91 32.03
CA GLN A 266 -5.64 11.72 33.47
C GLN A 266 -4.26 12.21 33.97
N VAL A 267 -3.32 12.53 33.07
CA VAL A 267 -1.93 12.88 33.41
C VAL A 267 -1.73 14.40 33.58
N HIS A 268 -2.74 15.22 33.30
CA HIS A 268 -2.76 16.63 33.68
C HIS A 268 -3.99 16.96 34.53
N PRO A 269 -3.98 16.66 35.84
CA PRO A 269 -4.66 17.56 36.77
C PRO A 269 -3.89 18.88 36.74
N GLN A 270 -4.52 19.91 36.16
CA GLN A 270 -4.16 21.30 36.48
C GLN A 270 -4.55 21.59 37.93
#